data_AF-A0A6B8KDJ3-F1
#
_entry.id   AF-A0A6B8KDJ3-F1
#
_cell.length_a   1.000
_cell.length_b   1.000
_cell.length_c   1.000
_cell.angle_alpha   90.00
_cell.angle_beta   90.00
_cell.angle_gamma   90.00
#
_symmetry.space_group_name_H-M   'P 1'
#
loop_
_entity.id
_entity.type
_entity.pdbx_description
1 polymer ?
#
loop_
_entity_poly.entity_id
_entity_poly.type
_entity_poly.pdbx_seq_one_letter_code
_entity_poly.pdbx_strand_id
1 'polypeptide(L)' 'MNVSLEQAIEIHARALSRRLKSDAPANARERAAQLKEKGDHEGHLVWLNVAETSERLLSGGEEPQFASSRLEH' A
#
# COMPACT_ATOMS: atom_id res chain seq x y z
N MET A 1 -6.52 -2.38 19.37
CA MET A 1 -6.83 -2.10 17.95
C MET A 1 -6.13 -3.15 17.12
N ASN A 2 -6.85 -4.15 16.58
CA ASN A 2 -6.27 -5.09 15.60
C ASN A 2 -6.35 -4.43 14.23
N VAL A 3 -5.26 -3.79 13.81
CA VAL A 3 -5.11 -3.30 12.44
C VAL A 3 -4.87 -4.53 11.58
N SER A 4 -5.76 -4.80 10.62
CA SER A 4 -5.57 -5.89 9.66
C SER A 4 -4.36 -5.60 8.75
N LEU A 5 -3.74 -6.65 8.22
CA LEU A 5 -2.60 -6.51 7.30
C LEU A 5 -2.92 -5.57 6.13
N GLU A 6 -4.13 -5.66 5.58
CA GLU A 6 -4.62 -4.78 4.51
C GLU A 6 -4.64 -3.29 4.94
N GLN A 7 -5.13 -3.00 6.14
CA GLN A 7 -5.14 -1.62 6.67
C GLN A 7 -3.71 -1.09 6.90
N ALA A 8 -2.79 -1.95 7.36
CA ALA A 8 -1.39 -1.58 7.49
C ALA A 8 -0.78 -1.26 6.11
N ILE A 9 -1.04 -2.10 5.11
CA ILE A 9 -0.63 -1.87 3.71
C ILE A 9 -1.14 -0.52 3.21
N GLU A 10 -2.43 -0.21 3.41
CA GLU A 10 -3.02 1.07 2.98
C GLU A 10 -2.38 2.28 3.66
N ILE A 11 -2.17 2.22 4.98
CA ILE A 11 -1.52 3.29 5.75
C ILE A 11 -0.09 3.50 5.22
N HIS A 12 0.66 2.42 5.01
CA HIS A 12 2.02 2.48 4.49
C HIS A 12 2.06 3.02 3.05
N ALA A 13 1.19 2.55 2.17
CA ALA A 13 1.09 3.03 0.79
C ALA A 13 0.75 4.51 0.73
N ARG A 14 -0.19 4.98 1.56
CA ARG A 14 -0.56 6.40 1.62
C ARG A 14 0.58 7.26 2.15
N ALA A 15 1.27 6.80 3.19
CA ALA A 15 2.44 7.49 3.72
C ALA A 15 3.56 7.57 2.68
N LEU A 16 3.82 6.48 1.95
CA LEU A 16 4.84 6.41 0.93
C LEU A 16 4.50 7.31 -0.27
N SER A 17 3.26 7.26 -0.78
CA SER A 17 2.78 8.11 -1.86
C SER A 17 2.84 9.60 -1.49
N ARG A 18 2.62 9.97 -0.23
CA ARG A 18 2.80 11.36 0.22
C ARG A 18 4.26 11.79 0.27
N ARG A 19 5.17 10.89 0.65
CA ARG A 19 6.61 11.18 0.80
C ARG A 19 7.36 11.18 -0.53
N LEU A 20 7.11 10.19 -1.37
CA LEU A 20 7.84 9.93 -2.60
C LEU A 20 7.05 10.30 -3.86
N LYS A 21 5.76 10.66 -3.74
CA LYS A 21 4.90 11.00 -4.88
C LYS A 21 4.95 9.90 -5.93
N SER A 22 5.27 10.25 -7.18
CA SER A 22 5.34 9.33 -8.32
C SER A 22 6.34 8.18 -8.15
N ASP A 23 7.35 8.33 -7.30
CA ASP A 23 8.36 7.29 -7.05
C ASP A 23 7.94 6.24 -6.02
N ALA A 24 6.81 6.45 -5.33
CA ALA A 24 6.37 5.54 -4.26
C ALA A 24 6.20 4.07 -4.72
N PRO A 25 5.55 3.77 -5.86
CA PRO A 25 5.40 2.39 -6.32
C PRO A 25 6.75 1.74 -6.67
N ALA A 26 7.64 2.50 -7.31
CA ALA A 26 8.97 2.01 -7.68
C ALA A 26 9.81 1.68 -6.45
N ASN A 27 9.79 2.57 -5.44
CA ASN A 27 10.52 2.35 -4.19
C ASN A 27 9.97 1.15 -3.40
N ALA A 28 8.66 0.97 -3.37
CA ALA A 28 8.04 -0.19 -2.74
C ALA A 28 8.42 -1.50 -3.44
N ARG A 29 8.43 -1.54 -4.78
CA ARG A 29 8.90 -2.69 -5.57
C ARG A 29 10.37 -3.01 -5.30
N GLU A 30 11.23 -1.99 -5.17
CA GLU A 30 12.64 -2.19 -4.80
C GLU A 30 12.77 -2.82 -3.41
N ARG A 31 11.99 -2.36 -2.42
CA ARG A 31 11.95 -2.97 -1.09
C ARG A 31 11.46 -4.40 -1.11
N ALA A 32 10.43 -4.68 -1.92
CA ALA A 32 9.96 -6.04 -2.12
C ALA A 32 11.09 -6.93 -2.67
N ALA A 33 11.83 -6.48 -3.67
CA ALA A 33 12.96 -7.23 -4.24
C ALA A 33 14.03 -7.54 -3.18
N GLN A 34 14.42 -6.53 -2.39
CA GLN A 34 15.42 -6.72 -1.31
C GLN A 34 14.98 -7.73 -0.26
N LEU A 35 13.69 -7.80 0.07
CA LEU A 35 13.16 -8.77 1.03
C LEU A 35 13.15 -10.19 0.45
N LYS A 36 12.81 -10.33 -0.84
CA LYS A 36 12.92 -11.60 -1.56
C LYS A 36 14.36 -12.11 -1.57
N GLU A 37 15.33 -11.24 -1.85
CA GLU A 37 16.76 -11.60 -1.82
C GLU A 37 17.23 -12.06 -0.43
N LYS A 38 16.61 -11.53 0.64
CA LYS A 38 16.86 -11.94 2.03
C LYS A 38 16.09 -13.19 2.47
N GLY A 39 15.24 -13.74 1.59
CA GLY A 39 14.38 -14.90 1.89
C GLY A 39 13.10 -14.56 2.66
N ASP A 40 12.79 -13.28 2.86
CA ASP A 40 11.54 -12.83 3.48
C ASP A 40 10.44 -12.71 2.42
N HIS A 41 9.80 -13.85 2.15
CA HIS A 41 8.75 -13.98 1.16
C HIS A 41 7.45 -13.27 1.58
N GLU A 42 7.14 -13.26 2.88
CA GLU A 42 5.95 -12.58 3.39
C GLU A 42 6.11 -11.08 3.29
N GLY A 43 7.26 -10.55 3.72
CA GLY A 43 7.61 -9.14 3.55
C GLY A 43 7.65 -8.73 2.07
N HIS A 44 8.16 -9.58 1.18
CA HIS A 44 8.13 -9.35 -0.27
C HIS A 44 6.69 -9.13 -0.77
N LEU A 45 5.77 -10.02 -0.41
CA LEU A 45 4.36 -9.92 -0.82
C LEU A 45 3.69 -8.66 -0.26
N VAL A 46 3.94 -8.33 1.01
CA VAL A 46 3.40 -7.11 1.63
C VAL A 46 3.85 -5.86 0.88
N TRP A 47 5.14 -5.76 0.55
CA TRP A 47 5.67 -4.60 -0.17
C TRP A 47 5.21 -4.51 -1.63
N LEU A 48 4.92 -5.65 -2.28
CA LEU A 48 4.24 -5.63 -3.58
C LEU A 48 2.85 -5.03 -3.48
N ASN A 49 2.05 -5.44 -2.49
CA ASN A 49 0.72 -4.87 -2.26
C ASN A 49 0.80 -3.37 -1.95
N VAL A 50 1.79 -2.92 -1.16
CA VAL A 50 2.02 -1.49 -0.92
C VAL A 50 2.30 -0.75 -2.23
N ALA A 51 3.10 -1.32 -3.13
CA ALA A 51 3.38 -0.70 -4.43
C ALA A 51 2.13 -0.55 -5.29
N GLU A 52 1.31 -1.60 -5.38
CA GLU A 52 0.04 -1.58 -6.12
C GLU A 52 -0.94 -0.56 -5.54
N THR A 53 -1.10 -0.53 -4.21
CA THR A 53 -1.94 0.46 -3.54
C THR A 53 -1.42 1.88 -3.77
N SER A 54 -0.11 2.10 -3.71
CA SER A 54 0.49 3.41 -4.00
C SER A 54 0.22 3.85 -5.44
N GLU A 55 0.30 2.95 -6.42
CA GLU A 55 0.03 3.23 -7.83
C GLU A 55 -1.44 3.60 -8.05
N ARG A 56 -2.38 2.90 -7.40
CA ARG A 56 -3.81 3.23 -7.42
C ARG A 56 -4.09 4.61 -6.82
N LEU A 57 -3.50 4.91 -5.66
CA LEU A 57 -3.66 6.21 -5.00
C LEU A 57 -3.13 7.37 -5.85
N LEU A 58 -2.03 7.17 -6.58
CA LEU A 58 -1.42 8.20 -7.43
C LEU A 58 -2.16 8.37 -8.76
N SER A 59 -2.80 7.31 -9.26
CA SER A 59 -3.57 7.37 -10.52
C SER A 59 -4.93 8.07 -10.37
N GLY A 60 -5.24 8.64 -9.20
CA GLY A 60 -6.50 9.33 -8.94
C GLY A 60 -7.68 8.40 -8.65
N GLY A 61 -7.42 7.11 -8.40
CA GLY A 61 -8.44 6.15 -7.95
C GLY A 61 -8.76 6.33 -6.46
N GLU A 62 -9.32 7.48 -6.07
CA GLU A 62 -9.96 7.63 -4.77
C GLU A 62 -11.36 7.02 -4.81
N GLU A 63 -11.46 5.71 -4.57
CA GLU A 63 -12.62 5.15 -3.86
C GLU A 63 -12.16 4.11 -2.84
N PRO A 64 -11.93 4.51 -1.58
CA PRO A 64 -11.77 3.56 -0.49
C PRO A 64 -13.12 2.88 -0.21
N GLN A 65 -13.18 1.57 -0.43
CA GLN A 65 -14.31 0.67 -0.13
C GLN A 65 -14.74 0.61 1.36
N PHE A 66 -14.11 1.38 2.23
CA PHE A 66 -14.51 1.59 3.63
C PHE A 66 -15.34 2.87 3.85
N ALA A 67 -15.59 3.65 2.80
CA ALA A 67 -16.50 4.80 2.86
C ALA A 67 -17.99 4.42 2.72
N SER A 68 -18.32 3.18 2.32
CA SER A 68 -19.72 2.72 2.13
C SER A 68 -20.35 2.09 3.37
N SER A 69 -20.08 2.62 4.57
CA SER A 69 -20.85 2.24 5.77
C SER A 69 -21.27 3.44 6.61
N ARG A 70 -21.47 4.61 5.99
CA ARG A 70 -22.03 5.77 6.66
C ARG A 70 -22.92 6.60 5.74
N LEU A 71 -24.18 6.20 5.59
CA LEU A 71 -25.35 6.83 6.19
C LEU A 71 -26.60 6.45 5.37
N GLU A 72 -27.49 5.66 5.96
CA GLU A 72 -28.91 5.67 5.59
C GLU A 72 -29.48 7.06 5.90
N HIS A 73 -30.21 7.67 4.95
CA HIS A 73 -31.40 8.47 5.23
C HIS A 73 -32.24 8.71 3.96
#